data_AF-A0A2T1FTE2-F1
#
_entry.id   AF-A0A2T1FTE2-F1
#
_cell.length_a   1.000
_cell.length_b   1.000
_cell.length_c   1.000
_cell.angle_alpha   90.00
_cell.angle_beta   90.00
_cell.angle_gamma   90.00
#
_symmetry.space_group_name_H-M   'P 1'
#
loop_
_entity.id
_entity.type
_entity.pdbx_description
1 polymer ?
#
loop_
_entity_poly.entity_id
_entity_poly.type
_entity_poly.pdbx_seq_one_letter_code
_entity_poly.pdbx_strand_id
1 'polypeptide(L)'
;MTEINRLKQVQEPKYWLLGIAAGLIALHLTLTSRTNDADLFGTMLLFWGVVAFLIWERHESLTFESGVFASCFGASLIALILLKSSSIYGYDFFIRATPFLSGISLALLASGTKGLKQYWQELMILAYTAIPPGLIGVLVDVPKLTAKFSAFILHYIGFEVVRNGVFLILEKGSVEVNHGCSGVNAVLQLLGLALVFLLMFPTTTAQKIIVPIVAVLIAFSVNAGRVALMAVLVSLSQPQAFKYWHEGSGSVVFSMIAVLIFGIFCWFAILKNEPENKKKQNC
;
A
#
# COMPACT_ATOMS: atom_id res chain seq x y z
N MET A 1 30.20 -31.41 -17.15
CA MET A 1 29.18 -30.89 -18.09
C MET A 1 28.12 -30.01 -17.42
N THR A 2 27.98 -30.07 -16.09
CA THR A 2 26.99 -29.31 -15.28
C THR A 2 27.39 -27.86 -14.96
N GLU A 3 28.67 -27.57 -14.72
CA GLU A 3 29.19 -26.22 -14.42
C GLU A 3 29.14 -25.26 -15.63
N ILE A 4 29.54 -25.73 -16.81
CA ILE A 4 29.58 -24.92 -18.05
C ILE A 4 28.15 -24.53 -18.51
N ASN A 5 27.16 -25.40 -18.29
CA ASN A 5 25.76 -25.10 -18.60
C ASN A 5 25.17 -24.07 -17.63
N ARG A 6 25.54 -24.08 -16.33
CA ARG A 6 25.14 -23.05 -15.37
C ARG A 6 25.70 -21.68 -15.74
N LEU A 7 26.97 -21.61 -16.16
CA LEU A 7 27.60 -20.36 -16.59
C LEU A 7 26.96 -19.79 -17.86
N LYS A 8 26.57 -20.64 -18.83
CA LYS A 8 25.81 -20.19 -20.01
C LYS A 8 24.39 -19.74 -19.67
N GLN A 9 23.74 -20.38 -18.70
CA GLN A 9 22.41 -19.98 -18.24
C GLN A 9 22.43 -18.59 -17.57
N VAL A 10 23.46 -18.27 -16.77
CA VAL A 10 23.62 -16.93 -16.16
C VAL A 10 23.90 -15.83 -17.19
N GLN A 11 24.32 -16.17 -18.41
CA GLN A 11 24.59 -15.21 -19.47
C GLN A 11 23.32 -14.75 -20.21
N GLU A 12 22.15 -15.34 -19.96
CA GLU A 12 20.92 -14.85 -20.60
C GLU A 12 20.46 -13.52 -19.97
N PRO A 13 20.14 -12.50 -20.78
CA PRO A 13 19.71 -11.17 -20.30
C PRO A 13 18.54 -11.21 -19.31
N LYS A 14 17.68 -12.23 -19.39
CA LYS A 14 16.53 -12.42 -18.50
C LYS A 14 16.93 -12.61 -17.03
N TYR A 15 18.02 -13.36 -16.75
CA TYR A 15 18.47 -13.57 -15.37
C TYR A 15 19.14 -12.33 -14.78
N TRP A 16 19.81 -11.51 -15.61
CA TRP A 16 20.33 -10.21 -15.18
C TRP A 16 19.20 -9.25 -14.78
N LEU A 17 18.14 -9.16 -15.58
CA LEU A 17 16.96 -8.37 -15.24
C LEU A 17 16.31 -8.83 -13.93
N LEU A 18 16.20 -10.15 -13.73
CA LEU A 18 15.68 -10.72 -12.49
C LEU A 18 16.56 -10.36 -11.28
N GLY A 19 17.88 -10.45 -11.42
CA GLY A 19 18.83 -10.08 -10.37
C GLY A 19 18.76 -8.59 -10.00
N ILE A 20 18.68 -7.72 -11.01
CA ILE A 20 18.50 -6.27 -10.80
C ILE A 20 17.16 -5.99 -10.11
N ALA A 21 16.07 -6.62 -10.56
CA ALA A 21 14.76 -6.46 -9.95
C ALA A 21 14.77 -6.90 -8.48
N ALA A 22 15.29 -8.08 -8.18
CA ALA A 22 15.42 -8.58 -6.81
C ALA A 22 16.27 -7.64 -5.94
N GLY A 23 17.37 -7.11 -6.47
CA GLY A 23 18.21 -6.12 -5.79
C GLY A 23 17.49 -4.82 -5.47
N LEU A 24 16.74 -4.26 -6.43
CA LEU A 24 15.95 -3.04 -6.23
C LEU A 24 14.80 -3.23 -5.22
N ILE A 25 14.12 -4.38 -5.28
CA ILE A 25 13.07 -4.74 -4.32
C ILE A 25 13.67 -4.88 -2.91
N ALA A 26 14.76 -5.64 -2.77
CA ALA A 26 15.42 -5.82 -1.48
C ALA A 26 15.94 -4.51 -0.89
N LEU A 27 16.52 -3.64 -1.73
CA LEU A 27 16.93 -2.30 -1.34
C LEU A 27 15.74 -1.49 -0.82
N HIS A 28 14.64 -1.45 -1.57
CA HIS A 28 13.46 -0.68 -1.22
C HIS A 28 12.80 -1.16 0.08
N LEU A 29 12.65 -2.49 0.24
CA LEU A 29 12.13 -3.08 1.47
C LEU A 29 13.05 -2.80 2.67
N THR A 30 14.36 -2.80 2.47
CA THR A 30 15.34 -2.43 3.50
C THR A 30 15.25 -0.95 3.89
N LEU A 31 15.04 -0.05 2.93
CA LEU A 31 14.80 1.37 3.23
C LEU A 31 13.48 1.56 3.98
N THR A 32 12.44 0.83 3.58
CA THR A 32 11.13 0.91 4.23
C THR A 32 11.19 0.35 5.65
N SER A 33 11.90 -0.75 5.91
CA SER A 33 12.02 -1.31 7.26
C SER A 33 12.70 -0.36 8.25
N ARG A 34 13.64 0.48 7.77
CA ARG A 34 14.30 1.53 8.58
C ARG A 34 13.35 2.64 9.04
N THR A 35 12.16 2.75 8.46
CA THR A 35 11.15 3.73 8.90
C THR A 35 10.43 3.32 10.19
N ASN A 36 10.57 2.06 10.63
CA ASN A 36 9.85 1.46 11.76
C ASN A 36 8.31 1.52 11.63
N ASP A 37 7.79 1.70 10.41
CA ASP A 37 6.36 1.65 10.10
C ASP A 37 6.00 0.26 9.54
N ALA A 38 5.41 -0.59 10.38
CA ALA A 38 5.06 -1.96 10.04
C ALA A 38 3.95 -2.04 8.97
N ASP A 39 2.98 -1.12 9.01
CA ASP A 39 1.89 -1.06 8.05
C ASP A 39 2.44 -0.67 6.66
N LEU A 40 3.35 0.32 6.61
CA LEU A 40 4.03 0.71 5.38
C LEU A 40 4.86 -0.45 4.81
N PHE A 41 5.68 -1.09 5.64
CA PHE A 41 6.49 -2.24 5.20
C PHE A 41 5.63 -3.37 4.63
N GLY A 42 4.58 -3.77 5.36
CA GLY A 42 3.67 -4.82 4.90
C GLY A 42 2.96 -4.47 3.59
N THR A 43 2.55 -3.20 3.43
CA THR A 43 1.93 -2.71 2.19
C THR A 43 2.91 -2.76 1.01
N MET A 44 4.15 -2.30 1.20
CA MET A 44 5.17 -2.32 0.14
C MET A 44 5.54 -3.74 -0.26
N LEU A 45 5.66 -4.65 0.71
CA LEU A 45 5.90 -6.07 0.46
C LEU A 45 4.77 -6.69 -0.38
N LEU A 46 3.51 -6.42 -0.01
CA LEU A 46 2.35 -6.91 -0.75
C LEU A 46 2.36 -6.39 -2.19
N PHE A 47 2.64 -5.11 -2.40
CA PHE A 47 2.61 -4.51 -3.74
C PHE A 47 3.69 -5.08 -4.64
N TRP A 48 4.91 -5.24 -4.12
CA TRP A 48 5.98 -5.92 -4.84
C TRP A 48 5.62 -7.37 -5.17
N GLY A 49 5.01 -8.09 -4.23
CA GLY A 49 4.53 -9.46 -4.45
C GLY A 49 3.49 -9.55 -5.56
N VAL A 50 2.49 -8.64 -5.56
CA VAL A 50 1.45 -8.57 -6.59
C VAL A 50 2.06 -8.25 -7.95
N VAL A 51 2.97 -7.27 -8.03
CA VAL A 51 3.65 -6.90 -9.28
C VAL A 51 4.48 -8.07 -9.81
N ALA A 52 5.24 -8.74 -8.95
CA ALA A 52 6.00 -9.93 -9.33
C ALA A 52 5.08 -11.04 -9.85
N PHE A 53 3.92 -11.26 -9.19
CA PHE A 53 2.91 -12.22 -9.63
C PHE A 53 2.32 -11.87 -11.00
N LEU A 54 1.93 -10.62 -11.25
CA LEU A 54 1.38 -10.18 -12.54
C LEU A 54 2.39 -10.32 -13.69
N ILE A 55 3.66 -10.02 -13.43
CA ILE A 55 4.74 -10.23 -14.39
C ILE A 55 4.94 -11.72 -14.64
N TRP A 56 4.95 -12.53 -13.57
CA TRP A 56 5.10 -13.98 -13.66
C TRP A 56 3.99 -14.63 -14.49
N GLU A 57 2.74 -14.23 -14.29
CA GLU A 57 1.59 -14.74 -15.05
C GLU A 57 1.71 -14.44 -16.55
N ARG A 58 2.33 -13.31 -16.92
CA ARG A 58 2.43 -12.85 -18.30
C ARG A 58 3.81 -13.04 -18.93
N HIS A 59 4.75 -13.67 -18.24
CA HIS A 59 6.17 -13.65 -18.63
C HIS A 59 6.45 -14.20 -20.03
N GLU A 60 5.67 -15.18 -20.50
CA GLU A 60 5.81 -15.76 -21.85
C GLU A 60 5.35 -14.79 -22.96
N SER A 61 4.43 -13.88 -22.64
CA SER A 61 3.88 -12.90 -23.58
C SER A 61 4.70 -11.59 -23.67
N LEU A 62 5.68 -11.42 -22.77
CA LEU A 62 6.49 -10.20 -22.71
C LEU A 62 7.54 -10.18 -23.82
N THR A 63 7.58 -9.06 -24.55
CA THR A 63 8.60 -8.82 -25.57
C THR A 63 9.80 -8.13 -24.97
N PHE A 64 10.98 -8.74 -25.05
CA PHE A 64 12.23 -8.22 -24.49
C PHE A 64 13.10 -7.53 -25.57
N GLU A 65 12.61 -6.40 -26.07
CA GLU A 65 13.30 -5.60 -27.08
C GLU A 65 13.56 -4.18 -26.55
N SER A 66 14.78 -3.94 -26.08
CA SER A 66 15.19 -2.60 -25.64
C SER A 66 16.22 -1.98 -26.58
N GLY A 67 15.99 -0.71 -26.94
CA GLY A 67 16.96 0.10 -27.67
C GLY A 67 18.01 0.70 -26.74
N VAL A 68 19.22 0.95 -27.26
CA VAL A 68 20.37 1.47 -26.50
C VAL A 68 20.02 2.71 -25.66
N PHE A 69 19.31 3.68 -26.25
CA PHE A 69 18.92 4.90 -25.54
C PHE A 69 17.97 4.63 -24.36
N ALA A 70 17.01 3.72 -24.52
CA ALA A 70 16.08 3.37 -23.45
C ALA A 70 16.79 2.61 -22.32
N SER A 71 17.71 1.71 -22.66
CA SER A 71 18.54 1.01 -21.68
C SER A 71 19.46 1.97 -20.91
N CYS A 72 20.10 2.93 -21.58
CA CYS A 72 20.91 3.95 -20.91
C CYS A 72 20.07 4.81 -19.96
N PHE A 73 18.86 5.19 -20.37
CA PHE A 73 17.96 5.96 -19.51
C PHE A 73 17.48 5.14 -18.30
N GLY A 74 17.10 3.88 -18.49
CA GLY A 74 16.77 2.95 -17.41
C GLY A 74 17.94 2.76 -16.43
N ALA A 75 19.15 2.55 -16.94
CA ALA A 75 20.36 2.43 -16.13
C ALA A 75 20.67 3.72 -15.34
N SER A 76 20.48 4.89 -15.94
CA SER A 76 20.63 6.18 -15.27
C SER A 76 19.64 6.36 -14.12
N LEU A 77 18.38 5.93 -14.31
CA LEU A 77 17.38 5.92 -13.23
C LEU A 77 17.79 4.99 -12.09
N ILE A 78 18.30 3.78 -12.39
CA ILE A 78 18.83 2.87 -11.35
C ILE A 78 19.98 3.53 -10.60
N ALA A 79 20.94 4.14 -11.31
CA ALA A 79 22.05 4.84 -10.67
C ALA A 79 21.55 5.95 -9.74
N LEU A 80 20.55 6.72 -10.15
CA LEU A 80 19.91 7.75 -9.31
C LEU A 80 19.25 7.15 -8.07
N ILE A 81 18.53 6.02 -8.20
CA ILE A 81 17.93 5.31 -7.08
C ILE A 81 19.00 4.89 -6.08
N LEU A 82 20.09 4.26 -6.54
CA LEU A 82 21.17 3.80 -5.69
C LEU A 82 21.88 4.95 -4.98
N LEU A 83 22.21 6.02 -5.71
CA LEU A 83 22.85 7.21 -5.16
C LEU A 83 21.98 7.86 -4.09
N LYS A 84 20.71 8.11 -4.39
CA LYS A 84 19.80 8.74 -3.43
C LYS A 84 19.53 7.85 -2.22
N SER A 85 19.42 6.54 -2.42
CA SER A 85 19.22 5.57 -1.33
C SER A 85 20.33 5.59 -0.29
N SER A 86 21.56 5.94 -0.68
CA SER A 86 22.69 6.04 0.26
C SER A 86 22.60 7.25 1.21
N SER A 87 21.81 8.27 0.84
CA SER A 87 21.70 9.54 1.57
C SER A 87 20.37 9.70 2.33
N ILE A 88 19.52 8.68 2.34
CA ILE A 88 18.23 8.73 3.03
C ILE A 88 18.43 8.41 4.51
N TYR A 89 18.16 9.41 5.36
CA TYR A 89 18.11 9.28 6.81
C TYR A 89 16.65 9.51 7.25
N GLY A 90 15.94 8.43 7.61
CA GLY A 90 14.54 8.49 8.04
C GLY A 90 13.51 8.46 6.90
N TYR A 91 12.33 9.01 7.16
CA TYR A 91 11.22 9.01 6.19
C TYR A 91 11.42 10.12 5.14
N ASP A 92 11.63 9.70 3.89
CA ASP A 92 11.74 10.58 2.72
C ASP A 92 10.63 10.18 1.72
N PHE A 93 9.99 11.17 1.08
CA PHE A 93 9.06 10.96 -0.02
C PHE A 93 9.65 10.03 -1.10
N PHE A 94 10.96 10.09 -1.29
CA PHE A 94 11.69 9.21 -2.20
C PHE A 94 11.41 7.73 -1.94
N ILE A 95 11.31 7.28 -0.69
CA ILE A 95 11.00 5.88 -0.35
C ILE A 95 9.68 5.44 -1.00
N ARG A 96 8.68 6.33 -1.04
CA ARG A 96 7.37 6.06 -1.65
C ARG A 96 7.40 6.08 -3.18
N ALA A 97 8.26 6.90 -3.78
CA ALA A 97 8.42 6.99 -5.23
C ALA A 97 9.32 5.89 -5.81
N THR A 98 10.24 5.32 -5.02
CA THR A 98 11.20 4.30 -5.45
C THR A 98 10.56 3.11 -6.16
N PRO A 99 9.43 2.52 -5.72
CA PRO A 99 8.83 1.39 -6.44
C PRO A 99 8.47 1.75 -7.88
N PHE A 100 7.85 2.91 -8.09
CA PHE A 100 7.51 3.39 -9.43
C PHE A 100 8.74 3.65 -10.30
N LEU A 101 9.75 4.31 -9.75
CA LEU A 101 11.01 4.57 -10.46
C LEU A 101 11.73 3.27 -10.83
N SER A 102 11.77 2.31 -9.90
CA SER A 102 12.31 0.97 -10.12
C SER A 102 11.54 0.25 -11.23
N GLY A 103 10.20 0.26 -11.18
CA GLY A 103 9.35 -0.33 -12.20
C GLY A 103 9.60 0.25 -13.60
N ILE A 104 9.65 1.58 -13.73
CA ILE A 104 9.97 2.25 -15.01
C ILE A 104 11.37 1.87 -15.48
N SER A 105 12.36 1.91 -14.59
CA SER A 105 13.75 1.61 -14.96
C SER A 105 13.92 0.18 -15.47
N LEU A 106 13.29 -0.79 -14.81
CA LEU A 106 13.27 -2.20 -15.22
C LEU A 106 12.52 -2.40 -16.53
N ALA A 107 11.35 -1.77 -16.70
CA ALA A 107 10.56 -1.86 -17.91
C ALA A 107 11.30 -1.29 -19.14
N LEU A 108 12.01 -0.17 -18.96
CA LEU A 108 12.86 0.43 -19.98
C LEU A 108 14.06 -0.46 -20.33
N LEU A 109 14.71 -1.08 -19.35
CA LEU A 109 15.81 -2.01 -19.58
C LEU A 109 15.33 -3.29 -20.30
N ALA A 110 14.16 -3.79 -19.94
CA ALA A 110 13.60 -5.02 -20.50
C ALA A 110 13.08 -4.83 -21.93
N SER A 111 12.35 -3.74 -22.19
CA SER A 111 11.48 -3.64 -23.39
C SER A 111 11.42 -2.24 -24.00
N GLY A 112 12.30 -1.35 -23.57
CA GLY A 112 12.40 0.01 -24.08
C GLY A 112 11.13 0.86 -23.86
N THR A 113 11.10 2.04 -24.49
CA THR A 113 9.99 2.99 -24.34
C THR A 113 8.69 2.52 -25.00
N LYS A 114 8.78 1.78 -26.12
CA LYS A 114 7.62 1.23 -26.82
C LYS A 114 6.95 0.09 -26.03
N GLY A 115 7.75 -0.72 -25.34
CA GLY A 115 7.27 -1.83 -24.52
C GLY A 115 6.65 -1.41 -23.19
N LEU A 116 6.79 -0.15 -22.76
CA LEU A 116 6.30 0.30 -21.45
C LEU A 116 4.80 0.05 -21.22
N LYS A 117 4.01 0.06 -22.30
CA LYS A 117 2.56 -0.19 -22.26
C LYS A 117 2.20 -1.60 -21.76
N GLN A 118 3.07 -2.59 -21.95
CA GLN A 118 2.79 -3.96 -21.51
C GLN A 118 2.78 -4.09 -19.97
N TYR A 119 3.44 -3.15 -19.27
CA TYR A 119 3.53 -3.10 -17.81
C TYR A 119 2.57 -2.10 -17.16
N TRP A 120 1.53 -1.65 -17.88
CA TRP A 120 0.64 -0.59 -17.40
C TRP A 120 0.02 -0.89 -16.03
N GLN A 121 -0.41 -2.13 -15.78
CA GLN A 121 -1.03 -2.51 -14.50
C GLN A 121 -0.02 -2.46 -13.35
N GLU A 122 1.17 -3.01 -13.55
CA GLU A 122 2.27 -2.98 -12.59
C GLU A 122 2.71 -1.56 -12.30
N LEU A 123 2.91 -0.76 -13.33
CA LEU A 123 3.30 0.64 -13.21
C LEU A 123 2.23 1.47 -12.51
N MET A 124 0.94 1.18 -12.68
CA MET A 124 -0.11 1.83 -11.90
C MET A 124 -0.07 1.45 -10.42
N ILE A 125 0.13 0.17 -10.08
CA ILE A 125 0.27 -0.28 -8.69
C ILE A 125 1.48 0.38 -8.03
N LEU A 126 2.61 0.42 -8.73
CA LEU A 126 3.83 1.05 -8.24
C LEU A 126 3.70 2.59 -8.19
N ALA A 127 3.01 3.21 -9.15
CA ALA A 127 2.74 4.66 -9.12
C ALA A 127 1.89 5.04 -7.89
N TYR A 128 0.94 4.20 -7.51
CA TYR A 128 0.10 4.44 -6.35
C TYR A 128 0.93 4.57 -5.06
N THR A 129 2.03 3.84 -4.92
CA THR A 129 2.89 3.92 -3.72
C THR A 129 3.46 5.32 -3.51
N ALA A 130 3.63 6.09 -4.59
CA ALA A 130 4.18 7.44 -4.57
C ALA A 130 3.23 8.48 -3.98
N ILE A 131 1.94 8.16 -3.77
CA ILE A 131 0.97 9.10 -3.21
C ILE A 131 1.32 9.38 -1.73
N PRO A 132 1.67 10.62 -1.37
CA PRO A 132 2.00 10.95 0.02
C PRO A 132 0.72 11.12 0.85
N PRO A 133 0.71 10.67 2.12
CA PRO A 133 -0.42 10.89 3.04
C PRO A 133 -0.83 12.35 3.16
N GLY A 134 0.14 13.27 3.14
CA GLY A 134 -0.12 14.71 3.24
C GLY A 134 -1.03 15.27 2.15
N LEU A 135 -1.11 14.63 0.97
CA LEU A 135 -1.95 15.12 -0.13
C LEU A 135 -3.44 15.11 0.22
N ILE A 136 -3.89 14.09 0.96
CA ILE A 136 -5.29 13.99 1.40
C ILE A 136 -5.61 15.08 2.43
N GLY A 137 -4.66 15.39 3.32
CA GLY A 137 -4.81 16.42 4.34
C GLY A 137 -4.99 17.84 3.79
N VAL A 138 -4.56 18.09 2.56
CA VAL A 138 -4.79 19.38 1.86
C VAL A 138 -6.25 19.51 1.38
N LEU A 139 -6.89 18.40 1.02
CA LEU A 139 -8.24 18.39 0.47
C LEU A 139 -9.30 18.34 1.57
N VAL A 140 -9.05 17.57 2.63
CA VAL A 140 -10.00 17.29 3.70
C VAL A 140 -9.29 17.29 5.05
N ASP A 141 -9.89 17.95 6.04
CA ASP A 141 -9.44 17.88 7.43
C ASP A 141 -9.90 16.56 8.08
N VAL A 142 -9.25 15.47 7.67
CA VAL A 142 -9.50 14.12 8.16
C VAL A 142 -9.35 14.03 9.69
N PRO A 143 -8.35 14.66 10.35
CA PRO A 143 -8.25 14.66 11.81
C PRO A 143 -9.52 15.15 12.51
N LYS A 144 -10.10 16.29 12.08
CA LYS A 144 -11.36 16.79 12.65
C LYS A 144 -12.53 15.84 12.42
N LEU A 145 -12.60 15.21 11.25
CA LEU A 145 -13.65 14.24 10.94
C LEU A 145 -13.53 13.01 11.84
N THR A 146 -12.32 12.48 11.99
CA THR A 146 -12.02 11.36 12.88
C THR A 146 -12.37 11.70 14.32
N ALA A 147 -11.95 12.87 14.84
CA ALA A 147 -12.33 13.33 16.18
C ALA A 147 -13.86 13.42 16.35
N LYS A 148 -14.58 13.93 15.35
CA LYS A 148 -16.06 13.99 15.38
C LYS A 148 -16.69 12.59 15.48
N PHE A 149 -16.27 11.64 14.64
CA PHE A 149 -16.81 10.29 14.65
C PHE A 149 -16.42 9.50 15.90
N SER A 150 -15.18 9.65 16.38
CA SER A 150 -14.76 9.03 17.65
C SER A 150 -15.51 9.59 18.85
N ALA A 151 -15.76 10.90 18.91
CA ALA A 151 -16.62 11.49 19.95
C ALA A 151 -18.05 10.94 19.90
N PHE A 152 -18.60 10.76 18.69
CA PHE A 152 -19.90 10.13 18.50
C PHE A 152 -19.91 8.69 19.04
N ILE A 153 -18.90 7.87 18.70
CA ILE A 153 -18.77 6.51 19.23
C ILE A 153 -18.72 6.53 20.77
N LEU A 154 -17.85 7.37 21.35
CA LEU A 154 -17.67 7.52 22.80
C LEU A 154 -18.97 7.88 23.53
N HIS A 155 -19.75 8.81 22.96
CA HIS A 155 -21.03 9.21 23.54
C HIS A 155 -22.02 8.03 23.60
N TYR A 156 -22.13 7.24 22.53
CA TYR A 156 -23.04 6.09 22.49
C TYR A 156 -22.61 4.92 23.40
N ILE A 157 -21.32 4.79 23.69
CA ILE A 157 -20.82 3.79 24.63
C ILE A 157 -20.82 4.30 26.09
N GLY A 158 -21.38 5.50 26.35
CA GLY A 158 -21.65 6.01 27.70
C GLY A 158 -20.58 6.90 28.30
N PHE A 159 -19.60 7.39 27.52
CA PHE A 159 -18.59 8.30 28.02
C PHE A 159 -19.02 9.76 27.82
N GLU A 160 -18.83 10.58 28.86
CA GLU A 160 -18.93 12.03 28.76
C GLU A 160 -17.68 12.57 28.04
N VAL A 161 -17.85 12.96 26.78
CA VAL A 161 -16.77 13.48 25.94
C VAL A 161 -17.10 14.88 25.45
N VAL A 162 -16.17 15.80 25.64
CA VAL A 162 -16.21 17.15 25.05
C VAL A 162 -15.20 17.21 23.92
N ARG A 163 -15.68 17.47 22.69
CA ARG A 163 -14.80 17.63 21.52
C ARG A 163 -14.48 19.10 21.30
N ASN A 164 -13.20 19.45 21.31
CA ASN A 164 -12.71 20.77 20.90
C ASN A 164 -11.77 20.63 19.69
N GLY A 165 -12.27 20.90 18.48
CA GLY A 165 -11.49 20.70 17.26
C GLY A 165 -11.09 19.22 17.08
N VAL A 166 -9.78 18.96 17.17
CA VAL A 166 -9.15 17.63 17.09
C VAL A 166 -8.93 16.98 18.47
N PHE A 167 -9.23 17.68 19.56
CA PHE A 167 -9.10 17.18 20.91
C PHE A 167 -10.40 16.51 21.38
N LEU A 168 -10.24 15.33 21.99
CA LEU A 168 -11.28 14.61 22.73
C LEU A 168 -10.94 14.73 24.21
N ILE A 169 -11.75 15.47 24.96
CA ILE A 169 -11.54 15.75 26.38
C ILE A 169 -12.52 14.88 27.18
N LEU A 170 -11.98 14.09 28.11
CA LEU A 170 -12.71 13.24 29.06
C LEU A 170 -12.30 13.62 30.48
N GLU A 171 -13.01 13.13 31.48
CA GLU A 171 -12.82 13.49 32.89
C GLU A 171 -11.37 13.36 33.37
N LYS A 172 -10.68 12.28 32.97
CA LYS A 172 -9.33 11.95 33.45
C LYS A 172 -8.21 12.23 32.45
N GLY A 173 -8.51 12.86 31.32
CA GLY A 173 -7.49 13.21 30.32
C GLY A 173 -8.04 13.53 28.94
N SER A 174 -7.13 13.80 28.00
CA SER A 174 -7.48 14.16 26.63
C SER A 174 -6.65 13.40 25.60
N VAL A 175 -7.26 13.13 24.45
CA VAL A 175 -6.58 12.58 23.26
C VAL A 175 -6.63 13.59 22.13
N GLU A 176 -5.47 13.91 21.57
CA GLU A 176 -5.36 14.72 20.36
C GLU A 176 -5.30 13.81 19.13
N VAL A 177 -6.22 14.02 18.18
CA VAL A 177 -6.16 13.36 16.87
C VAL A 177 -5.17 14.12 15.99
N ASN A 178 -3.89 13.81 16.14
CA ASN A 178 -2.83 14.36 15.30
C ASN A 178 -2.80 13.68 13.90
N HIS A 179 -1.86 14.10 13.05
CA HIS A 179 -1.71 13.53 11.70
C HIS A 179 -1.52 12.01 11.68
N GLY A 180 -0.82 11.44 12.67
CA GLY A 180 -0.62 9.99 12.79
C GLY A 180 -1.89 9.21 13.16
N CYS A 181 -2.82 9.83 13.90
CA CYS A 181 -4.11 9.25 14.27
C CYS A 181 -5.26 9.60 13.32
N SER A 182 -5.00 10.43 12.31
CA SER A 182 -6.02 10.92 11.38
C SER A 182 -6.77 9.81 10.64
N GLY A 183 -6.13 8.65 10.41
CA GLY A 183 -6.67 7.55 9.61
C GLY A 183 -6.34 7.63 8.12
N VAL A 184 -5.60 8.66 7.69
CA VAL A 184 -5.21 8.84 6.28
C VAL A 184 -4.36 7.68 5.78
N ASN A 185 -3.41 7.17 6.59
CA ASN A 185 -2.59 6.03 6.22
C ASN A 185 -3.43 4.76 6.01
N ALA A 186 -4.38 4.48 6.91
CA ALA A 186 -5.29 3.35 6.78
C ALA A 186 -6.16 3.46 5.51
N VAL A 187 -6.65 4.67 5.20
CA VAL A 187 -7.42 4.93 3.99
C VAL A 187 -6.58 4.68 2.73
N LEU A 188 -5.35 5.19 2.68
CA LEU A 188 -4.45 4.96 1.54
C LEU A 188 -4.08 3.49 1.39
N GLN A 189 -3.87 2.78 2.49
CA GLN A 189 -3.58 1.35 2.46
C GLN A 189 -4.74 0.55 1.85
N LEU A 190 -5.97 0.79 2.33
CA LEU A 190 -7.15 0.07 1.84
C LEU A 190 -7.55 0.48 0.41
N LEU A 191 -7.38 1.74 0.04
CA LEU A 191 -7.54 2.19 -1.35
C LEU A 191 -6.51 1.55 -2.29
N GLY A 192 -5.28 1.34 -1.82
CA GLY A 192 -4.26 0.65 -2.57
C GLY A 192 -4.58 -0.83 -2.80
N LEU A 193 -5.11 -1.50 -1.77
CA LEU A 193 -5.62 -2.86 -1.90
C LEU A 193 -6.86 -2.93 -2.82
N ALA A 194 -7.73 -1.92 -2.77
CA ALA A 194 -8.85 -1.78 -3.70
C ALA A 194 -8.37 -1.64 -5.15
N LEU A 195 -7.32 -0.84 -5.41
CA LEU A 195 -6.71 -0.74 -6.74
C LEU A 195 -6.20 -2.10 -7.21
N VAL A 196 -5.43 -2.81 -6.38
CA VAL A 196 -4.94 -4.16 -6.69
C VAL A 196 -6.09 -5.09 -7.03
N PHE A 197 -7.14 -5.12 -6.19
CA PHE A 197 -8.31 -5.95 -6.42
C PHE A 197 -8.99 -5.63 -7.76
N LEU A 198 -9.22 -4.36 -8.07
CA LEU A 198 -9.87 -3.94 -9.32
C LEU A 198 -9.05 -4.24 -10.58
N LEU A 199 -7.72 -4.36 -10.46
CA LEU A 199 -6.84 -4.71 -11.56
C LEU A 199 -6.71 -6.22 -11.78
N MET A 200 -6.80 -7.00 -10.71
CA MET A 200 -6.66 -8.46 -10.77
C MET A 200 -7.97 -9.17 -11.12
N PHE A 201 -9.12 -8.61 -10.73
CA PHE A 201 -10.41 -9.27 -10.89
C PHE A 201 -11.30 -8.54 -11.92
N PRO A 202 -12.08 -9.29 -12.72
CA PRO A 202 -13.04 -8.69 -13.62
C PRO A 202 -14.14 -7.98 -12.82
N THR A 203 -14.30 -6.68 -13.03
CA THR A 203 -15.28 -5.86 -12.30
C THR A 203 -16.09 -4.96 -13.23
N THR A 204 -17.36 -4.75 -12.86
CA THR A 204 -18.29 -3.84 -13.55
C THR A 204 -17.92 -2.38 -13.29
N THR A 205 -18.41 -1.46 -14.13
CA THR A 205 -18.20 -0.01 -13.94
C THR A 205 -18.71 0.49 -12.59
N ALA A 206 -19.83 -0.06 -12.10
CA ALA A 206 -20.35 0.27 -10.77
C ALA A 206 -19.39 -0.19 -9.65
N GLN A 207 -18.85 -1.41 -9.74
CA GLN A 207 -17.88 -1.93 -8.76
C GLN A 207 -16.58 -1.11 -8.75
N LYS A 208 -16.13 -0.58 -9.89
CA LYS A 208 -14.97 0.33 -9.96
C LYS A 208 -15.15 1.61 -9.15
N ILE A 209 -16.38 2.02 -8.87
CA ILE A 209 -16.71 3.19 -8.04
C ILE A 209 -17.01 2.77 -6.59
N ILE A 210 -17.79 1.70 -6.40
CA ILE A 210 -18.23 1.25 -5.08
C ILE A 210 -17.05 0.70 -4.26
N VAL A 211 -16.16 -0.07 -4.86
CA VAL A 211 -15.05 -0.73 -4.15
C VAL A 211 -14.13 0.29 -3.45
N PRO A 212 -13.64 1.36 -4.12
CA PRO A 212 -12.87 2.40 -3.44
C PRO A 212 -13.66 3.12 -2.34
N ILE A 213 -14.94 3.43 -2.57
CA ILE A 213 -15.78 4.10 -1.55
C ILE A 213 -15.89 3.24 -0.29
N VAL A 214 -16.17 1.96 -0.46
CA VAL A 214 -16.27 1.01 0.66
C VAL A 214 -14.92 0.87 1.38
N ALA A 215 -13.81 0.85 0.64
CA ALA A 215 -12.47 0.84 1.23
C ALA A 215 -12.23 2.08 2.12
N VAL A 216 -12.56 3.29 1.64
CA VAL A 216 -12.46 4.53 2.44
C VAL A 216 -13.33 4.44 3.69
N LEU A 217 -14.59 4.01 3.55
CA LEU A 217 -15.53 3.94 4.68
C LEU A 217 -15.08 2.93 5.74
N ILE A 218 -14.61 1.75 5.35
CA ILE A 218 -14.09 0.74 6.28
C ILE A 218 -12.86 1.27 7.00
N ALA A 219 -11.86 1.76 6.26
CA ALA A 219 -10.62 2.27 6.85
C ALA A 219 -10.87 3.43 7.83
N PHE A 220 -11.72 4.38 7.43
CA PHE A 220 -12.10 5.50 8.27
C PHE A 220 -12.83 5.03 9.55
N SER A 221 -13.81 4.13 9.42
CA SER A 221 -14.61 3.66 10.55
C SER A 221 -13.78 2.87 11.56
N VAL A 222 -12.91 1.98 11.09
CA VAL A 222 -12.00 1.20 11.94
C VAL A 222 -11.03 2.14 12.66
N ASN A 223 -10.48 3.14 11.97
CA ASN A 223 -9.60 4.12 12.61
C ASN A 223 -10.33 5.01 13.63
N ALA A 224 -11.57 5.44 13.34
CA ALA A 224 -12.38 6.19 14.31
C ALA A 224 -12.65 5.36 15.58
N GLY A 225 -12.90 4.05 15.43
CA GLY A 225 -12.97 3.10 16.54
C GLY A 225 -11.66 2.98 17.32
N ARG A 226 -10.51 2.91 16.65
CA ARG A 226 -9.18 2.94 17.28
C ARG A 226 -8.99 4.18 18.15
N VAL A 227 -9.30 5.36 17.62
CA VAL A 227 -9.17 6.63 18.36
C VAL A 227 -10.14 6.68 19.54
N ALA A 228 -11.36 6.18 19.39
CA ALA A 228 -12.29 6.04 20.51
C ALA A 228 -11.74 5.11 21.61
N LEU A 229 -11.15 3.96 21.24
CA LEU A 229 -10.46 3.09 22.21
C LEU A 229 -9.33 3.83 22.93
N MET A 230 -8.54 4.63 22.21
CA MET A 230 -7.43 5.38 22.82
C MET A 230 -7.95 6.36 23.88
N ALA A 231 -9.05 7.06 23.57
CA ALA A 231 -9.72 7.96 24.50
C ALA A 231 -10.28 7.22 25.74
N VAL A 232 -10.89 6.04 25.55
CA VAL A 232 -11.34 5.19 26.66
C VAL A 232 -10.17 4.81 27.57
N LEU A 233 -9.04 4.35 27.02
CA LEU A 233 -7.88 3.93 27.81
C LEU A 233 -7.26 5.08 28.61
N VAL A 234 -7.25 6.29 28.05
CA VAL A 234 -6.85 7.51 28.79
C VAL A 234 -7.83 7.80 29.93
N SER A 235 -9.14 7.72 29.66
CA SER A 235 -10.18 7.94 30.68
C SER A 235 -10.17 6.89 31.79
N LEU A 236 -9.66 5.68 31.53
CA LEU A 236 -9.48 4.62 32.51
C LEU A 236 -8.11 4.68 33.21
N SER A 237 -7.27 5.67 32.89
CA SER A 237 -5.91 5.81 33.44
C SER A 237 -5.04 4.56 33.22
N GLN A 238 -5.12 3.95 32.02
CA GLN A 238 -4.35 2.76 31.64
C GLN A 238 -3.22 3.09 30.64
N PRO A 239 -2.10 3.71 31.07
CA PRO A 239 -1.05 4.17 30.16
C PRO A 239 -0.31 3.03 29.45
N GLN A 240 -0.18 1.86 30.09
CA GLN A 240 0.45 0.68 29.48
C GLN A 240 -0.39 0.12 28.33
N ALA A 241 -1.70 -0.02 28.53
CA ALA A 241 -2.63 -0.46 27.50
C ALA A 241 -2.69 0.58 26.36
N PHE A 242 -2.76 1.88 26.70
CA PHE A 242 -2.71 2.94 25.69
C PHE A 242 -1.47 2.79 24.81
N LYS A 243 -0.27 2.66 25.39
CA LYS A 243 0.97 2.51 24.62
C LYS A 243 0.95 1.27 23.72
N TYR A 244 0.45 0.14 24.21
CA TYR A 244 0.34 -1.10 23.44
C TYR A 244 -0.55 -0.97 22.20
N TRP A 245 -1.72 -0.33 22.33
CA TRP A 245 -2.66 -0.17 21.23
C TRP A 245 -2.34 1.04 20.34
N HIS A 246 -1.59 2.03 20.86
CA HIS A 246 -1.19 3.21 20.12
C HIS A 246 0.03 2.96 19.23
N GLU A 247 1.13 2.47 19.82
CA GLU A 247 2.44 2.29 19.15
C GLU A 247 2.93 0.84 19.16
N GLY A 248 2.40 -0.01 20.05
CA GLY A 248 2.79 -1.41 20.15
C GLY A 248 2.21 -2.27 19.04
N SER A 249 2.40 -3.60 19.16
CA SER A 249 1.87 -4.57 18.18
C SER A 249 0.35 -4.56 18.07
N GLY A 250 -0.37 -4.04 19.08
CA GLY A 250 -1.81 -3.85 19.04
C GLY A 250 -2.26 -2.85 17.97
N SER A 251 -1.39 -1.91 17.55
CA SER A 251 -1.71 -0.93 16.50
C SER A 251 -2.00 -1.59 15.14
N VAL A 252 -1.26 -2.64 14.80
CA VAL A 252 -1.41 -3.40 13.53
C VAL A 252 -2.73 -4.18 13.47
N VAL A 253 -3.33 -4.50 14.63
CA VAL A 253 -4.62 -5.22 14.67
C VAL A 253 -5.71 -4.44 13.94
N PHE A 254 -5.68 -3.10 14.01
CA PHE A 254 -6.68 -2.26 13.33
C PHE A 254 -6.55 -2.32 11.81
N SER A 255 -5.33 -2.32 11.26
CA SER A 255 -5.13 -2.47 9.81
C SER A 255 -5.53 -3.87 9.34
N MET A 256 -5.22 -4.91 10.12
CA MET A 256 -5.68 -6.29 9.86
C MET A 256 -7.21 -6.39 9.84
N ILE A 257 -7.90 -5.80 10.82
CA ILE A 257 -9.38 -5.78 10.87
C ILE A 257 -9.93 -5.10 9.61
N ALA A 258 -9.39 -3.95 9.23
CA ALA A 258 -9.84 -3.23 8.04
C ALA A 258 -9.65 -4.07 6.76
N VAL A 259 -8.50 -4.71 6.60
CA VAL A 259 -8.21 -5.62 5.47
C VAL A 259 -9.15 -6.82 5.45
N LEU A 260 -9.43 -7.44 6.60
CA LEU A 260 -10.34 -8.57 6.71
C LEU A 260 -11.77 -8.18 6.32
N ILE A 261 -12.30 -7.08 6.87
CA ILE A 261 -13.63 -6.59 6.53
C ILE A 261 -13.73 -6.27 5.03
N PHE A 262 -12.69 -5.63 4.47
CA PHE A 262 -12.64 -5.33 3.04
C PHE A 262 -12.59 -6.60 2.19
N GLY A 263 -11.78 -7.59 2.56
CA GLY A 263 -11.70 -8.88 1.88
C GLY A 263 -13.03 -9.64 1.91
N ILE A 264 -13.72 -9.64 3.05
CA ILE A 264 -15.06 -10.21 3.20
C ILE A 264 -16.05 -9.49 2.26
N PHE A 265 -16.03 -8.16 2.22
CA PHE A 265 -16.85 -7.38 1.30
C PHE A 265 -16.60 -7.78 -0.17
N CYS A 266 -15.34 -7.81 -0.61
CA CYS A 266 -14.98 -8.19 -1.98
C CYS A 266 -15.42 -9.62 -2.30
N TRP A 267 -15.27 -10.55 -1.36
CA TRP A 267 -15.73 -11.93 -1.51
C TRP A 267 -17.24 -12.02 -1.72
N PHE A 268 -18.03 -11.41 -0.84
CA PHE A 268 -19.50 -11.52 -0.88
C PHE A 268 -20.12 -10.69 -2.01
N ALA A 269 -19.62 -9.48 -2.26
CA ALA A 269 -20.25 -8.55 -3.20
C ALA A 269 -19.83 -8.80 -4.67
N ILE A 270 -18.67 -9.43 -4.89
CA ILE A 270 -18.07 -9.52 -6.23
C ILE A 270 -17.79 -10.98 -6.60
N LEU A 271 -16.93 -11.66 -5.84
CA LEU A 271 -16.46 -13.00 -6.22
C LEU A 271 -17.55 -14.08 -6.12
N LYS A 272 -18.43 -14.00 -5.12
CA LYS A 272 -19.52 -14.97 -4.92
C LYS A 272 -20.55 -14.94 -6.05
N ASN A 273 -20.73 -13.79 -6.70
CA ASN A 273 -21.73 -13.57 -7.73
C ASN A 273 -21.15 -13.65 -9.14
N GLU A 274 -19.90 -14.10 -9.32
CA GLU A 274 -19.41 -14.47 -10.65
C GLU A 274 -20.34 -15.57 -11.20
N PRO A 275 -21.11 -15.30 -12.27
CA PRO A 275 -21.93 -16.34 -12.85
C PRO A 275 -21.00 -17.44 -13.35
N GLU A 276 -21.32 -18.70 -13.07
CA GLU A 276 -20.66 -19.92 -13.62
C GLU A 276 -20.57 -19.93 -15.17
N ASN A 277 -21.13 -18.93 -15.83
CA ASN A 277 -21.37 -18.82 -17.26
C ASN A 277 -20.11 -18.58 -18.13
N LYS A 278 -18.91 -18.56 -17.55
CA LYS A 278 -17.64 -18.56 -18.31
C LYS A 278 -16.86 -19.88 -18.29
N LYS A 279 -17.21 -20.85 -17.44
CA LYS A 279 -16.60 -22.20 -17.52
C LYS A 279 -17.06 -23.00 -18.76
N LYS A 280 -18.11 -22.56 -19.45
CA LYS A 280 -18.65 -23.22 -20.67
C LYS A 280 -18.24 -22.57 -22.00
N GLN A 281 -17.50 -21.46 -22.01
CA GLN A 281 -17.08 -20.81 -23.27
C GLN A 281 -15.64 -21.10 -23.69
N ASN A 282 -14.88 -21.86 -22.88
CA ASN A 282 -13.53 -22.32 -23.21
C ASN A 282 -13.40 -23.85 -23.23
N CYS A 283 -14.49 -24.58 -23.48
CA CYS A 283 -14.45 -25.97 -23.94
C CYS A 283 -14.81 -26.02 -25.42
#